data_AF-A0A9C9G9P0-F1
#
_entry.id   AF-A0A9C9G9P0-F1
#
_cell.length_a   1.000
_cell.length_b   1.000
_cell.length_c   1.000
_cell.angle_alpha   90.00
_cell.angle_beta   90.00
_cell.angle_gamma   90.00
#
_symmetry.space_group_name_H-M   'P 1'
#
loop_
_entity.id
_entity.type
_entity.pdbx_description
1 polymer ?
#
loop_
_entity_poly.entity_id
_entity_poly.type
_entity_poly.pdbx_seq_one_letter_code
_entity_poly.pdbx_strand_id
1 'polypeptide(L)' 'MHIGIPAETMPFEGRVGLIPEACADLVRAGHQVTLQA' A
#
# COMPACT_ATOMS: atom_id res chain seq x y z
N MET A 1 -13.26 -1.05 3.60
CA MET A 1 -12.29 -1.29 4.70
C MET A 1 -11.16 -0.27 4.60
N HIS A 2 -10.39 -0.06 5.66
CA HIS A 2 -9.18 0.76 5.65
C HIS A 2 -7.92 -0.13 5.58
N ILE A 3 -7.00 0.18 4.67
CA ILE A 3 -5.79 -0.59 4.41
C ILE A 3 -4.60 0.37 4.44
N GLY A 4 -3.68 0.16 5.38
CA GLY A 4 -2.44 0.92 5.50
C GLY A 4 -1.27 0.19 4.85
N ILE A 5 -0.43 0.94 4.14
CA ILE A 5 0.79 0.44 3.49
C ILE A 5 1.98 1.12 4.19
N PRO A 6 2.65 0.45 5.14
CA PRO A 6 3.85 0.96 5.78
C PRO A 6 5.07 0.87 4.84
N ALA A 7 6.11 1.63 5.18
CA ALA A 7 7.44 1.41 4.61
C ALA A 7 8.06 0.15 5.24
N GLU A 8 8.71 -0.67 4.41
CA GLU A 8 9.48 -1.82 4.90
C GLU A 8 10.70 -1.35 5.69
N THR A 9 10.98 -1.98 6.83
CA THR A 9 12.07 -1.57 7.73
C THR A 9 13.29 -2.48 7.67
N MET A 10 13.23 -3.59 6.92
CA MET A 10 14.36 -4.51 6.79
C MET A 10 15.50 -3.84 5.99
N PRO A 11 16.76 -3.97 6.43
CA PRO A 11 17.89 -3.40 5.69
C PRO A 11 17.96 -3.88 4.24
N PHE A 12 18.15 -2.95 3.32
CA PHE A 12 18.20 -3.18 1.87
C PHE A 12 16.90 -3.73 1.26
N GLU A 13 15.78 -3.64 1.97
CA GLU A 13 14.48 -3.96 1.41
C GLU A 13 14.00 -2.82 0.49
N GLY A 14 13.80 -3.13 -0.77
CA GLY A 14 13.37 -2.18 -1.80
C GLY A 14 11.93 -2.40 -2.27
N ARG A 15 11.23 -3.39 -1.72
CA ARG A 15 9.84 -3.68 -2.03
C ARG A 15 8.90 -2.78 -1.20
N VAL A 16 7.64 -2.78 -1.61
CA VAL A 16 6.52 -2.16 -0.92
C VAL A 16 5.33 -3.11 -1.00
N GLY A 17 4.46 -3.10 0.01
CA GLY A 17 3.37 -4.07 0.13
C GLY A 17 2.40 -4.09 -1.06
N LEU A 18 2.22 -2.97 -1.76
CA LEU A 18 1.35 -2.87 -2.94
C LEU A 18 1.92 -1.92 -3.99
N ILE A 19 1.73 -2.28 -5.26
CA ILE A 19 1.95 -1.39 -6.39
C ILE A 19 0.76 -0.44 -6.60
N PRO A 20 0.96 0.72 -7.26
CA PRO A 20 -0.11 1.68 -7.50
C PRO A 20 -1.37 1.10 -8.17
N GLU A 21 -1.20 0.16 -9.10
CA GLU A 21 -2.31 -0.48 -9.82
C GLU A 21 -3.20 -1.29 -8.88
N ALA A 22 -2.59 -2.04 -7.95
CA ALA A 22 -3.32 -2.79 -6.94
C ALA A 22 -4.05 -1.87 -5.94
N CYS A 23 -3.43 -0.74 -5.58
CA CYS A 23 -4.09 0.30 -4.78
C CYS A 23 -5.31 0.86 -5.50
N ALA A 24 -5.22 1.09 -6.82
CA ALA A 24 -6.33 1.61 -7.61
C ALA A 24 -7.51 0.63 -7.64
N ASP A 25 -7.26 -0.67 -7.75
CA ASP A 25 -8.31 -1.68 -7.72
C ASP A 25 -9.01 -1.77 -6.36
N LEU A 26 -8.25 -1.67 -5.27
CA LEU A 26 -8.82 -1.56 -3.91
C LEU A 26 -9.67 -0.30 -3.74
N VAL A 27 -9.22 0.84 -4.25
CA VAL A 27 -9.99 2.08 -4.21
C VAL A 27 -11.28 1.97 -5.04
N ARG A 28 -11.22 1.37 -6.23
CA ARG A 28 -12.41 1.11 -7.08
C ARG A 28 -13.42 0.20 -6.40
N ALA A 29 -12.96 -0.77 -5.63
CA ALA A 29 -13.81 -1.64 -4.81
C ALA A 29 -14.36 -0.95 -3.54
N GLY A 30 -14.07 0.35 -3.32
CA GLY A 30 -14.60 1.14 -2.21
C GLY A 30 -13.77 1.02 -0.91
N HIS A 31 -12.53 0.54 -0.99
CA HIS A 31 -11.60 0.54 0.14
C HIS A 31 -10.86 1.88 0.24
N GLN A 32 -10.53 2.28 1.47
CA GLN A 32 -9.63 3.40 1.71
C GLN A 32 -8.20 2.86 1.87
N VAL A 33 -7.26 3.41 1.09
CA VAL A 33 -5.85 3.04 1.13
C VAL A 33 -5.02 4.23 1.62
N THR A 34 -4.11 4.01 2.56
CA THR A 34 -3.16 5.04 3.05
C THR A 34 -1.73 4.55 2.93
N LEU A 35 -0.82 5.46 2.59
CA LEU A 35 0.62 5.20 2.47
C LEU A 35 1.35 5.95 3.58
N GLN A 36 2.33 5.31 4.20
CA GLN A 36 3.26 5.97 5.12
C GLN A 36 4.17 6.95 4.37
N ALA A 37 4.30 8.18 4.89
CA ALA A 37 5.21 9.21 4.38
C ALA A 37 6.65 9.00 4.85
#